data_AF-A0A847HC22-F1
#
_entry.id   AF-A0A847HC22-F1
#
_cell.length_a   1.000
_cell.length_b   1.000
_cell.length_c   1.000
_cell.angle_alpha   90.00
_cell.angle_beta   90.00
_cell.angle_gamma   90.00
#
_symmetry.space_group_name_H-M   'P 1'
#
loop_
_entity.id
_entity.type
_entity.pdbx_description
1 polymer ?
#
loop_
_entity_poly.entity_id
_entity_poly.type
_entity_poly.pdbx_seq_one_letter_code
_entity_poly.pdbx_strand_id
1 'polypeptide(L)'
;MQAADIAWILTAIALVAIMFPGLAFLYGGMLGSGQVLNMFMMVMSSLAVATVVYVAVGHGLVVGDSVGGLGLIGNPGEWLFFGNAMADDGSGAALWGAFNILFAG
;
A
#
# COMPACT_ATOMS: atom_id res chain seq x y z
N MET A 1 -16.95 10.14 -6.04
CA MET A 1 -17.22 9.37 -4.81
C MET A 1 -18.13 10.15 -3.86
N GLN A 2 -18.93 9.49 -3.03
CA GLN A 2 -19.74 10.19 -2.01
C GLN A 2 -18.88 10.53 -0.78
N ALA A 3 -19.22 11.61 -0.07
CA ALA A 3 -18.44 12.06 1.09
C ALA A 3 -18.35 11.00 2.21
N ALA A 4 -19.40 10.18 2.38
CA ALA A 4 -19.41 9.07 3.34
C ALA A 4 -18.36 8.00 3.00
N ASP A 5 -18.20 7.66 1.72
CA ASP A 5 -17.22 6.67 1.26
C ASP A 5 -15.79 7.18 1.50
N ILE A 6 -15.56 8.48 1.28
CA ILE A 6 -14.26 9.12 1.53
C ILE A 6 -13.94 9.11 3.03
N ALA A 7 -14.90 9.44 3.89
CA ALA A 7 -14.70 9.40 5.35
C ALA A 7 -14.39 7.98 5.83
N TRP A 8 -15.08 6.98 5.30
CA TRP A 8 -14.85 5.58 5.61
C TRP A 8 -13.45 5.13 5.19
N ILE A 9 -13.05 5.38 3.94
CA ILE A 9 -11.75 4.91 3.44
C ILE A 9 -10.58 5.59 4.16
N LEU A 10 -10.68 6.88 4.50
CA LEU A 10 -9.66 7.57 5.30
C LEU A 10 -9.54 6.98 6.71
N THR A 11 -10.68 6.61 7.32
CA THR A 11 -10.68 5.93 8.63
C THR A 11 -10.02 4.55 8.52
N ALA A 12 -10.34 3.78 7.48
CA ALA A 12 -9.73 2.48 7.23
C ALA A 12 -8.21 2.58 6.99
N ILE A 13 -7.76 3.56 6.19
CA ILE A 13 -6.33 3.85 5.96
C ILE A 13 -5.60 4.10 7.28
N ALA A 14 -6.18 4.92 8.16
CA ALA A 14 -5.59 5.20 9.48
C ALA A 14 -5.49 3.94 10.36
N LEU A 15 -6.52 3.09 10.33
CA LEU A 15 -6.54 1.84 11.10
C LEU A 15 -5.47 0.84 10.60
N VAL A 16 -5.34 0.67 9.28
CA VAL A 16 -4.34 -0.24 8.68
C VAL A 16 -2.92 0.31 8.90
N ALA A 17 -2.72 1.62 8.80
CA ALA A 17 -1.42 2.24 9.03
C ALA A 17 -0.87 1.97 10.46
N ILE A 18 -1.74 1.80 11.46
CA ILE A 18 -1.35 1.45 12.83
C ILE A 18 -0.84 0.00 12.94
N MET A 19 -1.15 -0.89 11.98
CA MET A 19 -0.67 -2.28 12.00
C MET A 19 0.85 -2.38 11.88
N PHE A 20 1.50 -1.54 11.08
CA PHE A 20 2.96 -1.58 10.88
C PHE A 20 3.78 -1.42 12.17
N PRO A 21 3.58 -0.36 12.97
CA PRO A 21 4.24 -0.27 14.28
C PRO A 21 3.74 -1.35 15.25
N GLY A 22 2.47 -1.75 15.17
CA GLY A 22 1.91 -2.82 16.00
C GLY A 22 2.64 -4.16 15.82
N LEU A 23 2.88 -4.57 14.57
CA LEU A 23 3.66 -5.77 14.25
C LEU A 23 5.12 -5.61 14.66
N ALA A 24 5.72 -4.45 14.41
CA ALA A 24 7.11 -4.19 14.83
C ALA A 24 7.31 -4.35 16.34
N PHE A 25 6.38 -3.86 17.16
CA PHE A 25 6.43 -4.05 18.62
C PHE A 25 6.12 -5.48 19.05
N LEU A 26 5.16 -6.15 18.41
CA LEU A 26 4.83 -7.54 18.71
C LEU A 26 6.04 -8.46 18.44
N TYR A 27 6.65 -8.35 17.26
CA TYR A 27 7.82 -9.15 16.89
C TYR A 27 9.08 -8.72 17.65
N GLY A 28 9.26 -7.42 17.88
CA GLY A 28 10.38 -6.91 18.68
C GLY A 28 10.32 -7.38 20.14
N GLY A 29 9.13 -7.43 20.74
CA GLY A 29 8.92 -7.89 22.11
C GLY A 29 9.22 -9.37 22.32
N MET A 30 9.05 -10.20 21.30
CA MET A 30 9.38 -11.64 21.35
C MET A 30 10.89 -11.93 21.24
N LEU A 31 11.67 -11.00 20.65
CA LEU A 31 13.10 -11.20 20.37
C LEU A 31 14.03 -10.72 21.50
N GLY A 32 13.49 -10.08 22.52
CA GLY A 32 14.24 -9.50 23.63
C GLY A 32 14.34 -7.97 23.55
N SER A 33 14.49 -7.31 24.70
CA SER A 33 14.46 -5.84 24.81
C SER A 33 15.58 -5.14 24.04
N GLY A 34 16.70 -5.81 23.80
CA GLY A 34 17.83 -5.27 23.04
C GLY A 34 17.61 -5.24 21.52
N GLN A 35 16.63 -5.98 21.01
CA GLN A 35 16.42 -6.19 19.57
C GLN A 35 15.23 -5.39 19.03
N VAL A 36 14.45 -4.74 19.90
CA VAL A 36 13.23 -3.98 19.52
C VAL A 36 13.54 -2.86 18.53
N LEU A 37 14.61 -2.09 18.77
CA LEU A 37 15.00 -1.00 17.86
C LEU A 37 15.39 -1.51 16.48
N ASN A 38 16.10 -2.63 16.41
CA ASN A 38 16.49 -3.25 15.14
C ASN A 38 15.27 -3.77 14.36
N MET A 39 14.31 -4.39 15.06
CA MET A 39 13.05 -4.81 14.44
C MET A 39 12.26 -3.62 13.90
N PHE A 40 12.17 -2.53 14.67
CA PHE A 40 11.50 -1.31 14.23
C PHE A 40 12.15 -0.72 12.97
N MET A 41 13.50 -0.66 12.93
CA MET A 41 14.24 -0.20 11.75
C MET A 41 14.02 -1.09 10.52
N MET A 42 13.97 -2.42 10.71
CA MET A 42 13.69 -3.37 9.64
C MET A 42 12.29 -3.15 9.06
N VAL A 43 11.26 -3.01 9.91
CA VAL A 43 9.88 -2.78 9.45
C VAL A 43 9.71 -1.43 8.75
N MET A 44 10.30 -0.35 9.27
CA MET A 44 10.23 0.96 8.60
C MET A 44 10.96 0.94 7.24
N SER A 45 12.07 0.23 7.15
CA SER A 45 12.83 0.09 5.91
C SER A 45 12.10 -0.78 4.88
N SER A 46 11.47 -1.88 5.32
CA SER A 46 10.66 -2.73 4.42
C SER A 46 9.44 -1.97 3.89
N LEU A 47 8.76 -1.20 4.74
CA LEU A 47 7.63 -0.37 4.35
C LEU A 47 8.01 0.65 3.26
N ALA A 48 9.15 1.32 3.42
CA ALA A 48 9.66 2.28 2.44
C ALA A 48 9.93 1.61 1.08
N VAL A 49 10.62 0.46 1.07
CA VAL A 49 10.93 -0.27 -0.16
C VAL A 49 9.66 -0.81 -0.83
N ALA A 50 8.77 -1.45 -0.06
CA ALA A 50 7.52 -1.98 -0.58
C ALA A 50 6.64 -0.88 -1.20
N THR A 51 6.55 0.28 -0.54
CA THR A 51 5.81 1.44 -1.06
C THR A 51 6.38 1.92 -2.39
N VAL A 52 7.71 2.06 -2.51
CA VAL A 52 8.35 2.51 -3.75
C VAL A 52 8.11 1.50 -4.88
N VAL A 53 8.26 0.20 -4.62
CA VAL A 53 8.02 -0.85 -5.62
C VAL A 53 6.55 -0.87 -6.05
N TYR A 54 5.62 -0.70 -5.10
CA TYR A 54 4.21 -0.69 -5.39
C TYR A 54 3.79 0.51 -6.25
N VAL A 55 4.32 1.70 -5.94
CA VAL A 55 4.07 2.92 -6.72
C VAL A 55 4.68 2.81 -8.12
N ALA A 56 5.89 2.24 -8.23
CA ALA A 56 6.57 2.11 -9.51
C ALA A 56 5.80 1.20 -10.47
N VAL A 57 5.44 -0.02 -10.03
CA VAL A 57 4.83 -1.03 -10.91
C VAL A 57 3.73 -1.87 -10.25
N GLY A 58 3.71 -1.99 -8.91
CA GLY A 58 2.79 -2.89 -8.22
C GLY A 58 1.31 -2.55 -8.41
N HIS A 59 0.95 -1.27 -8.45
CA HIS A 59 -0.44 -0.86 -8.70
C HIS A 59 -0.93 -1.33 -10.07
N GLY A 60 -0.11 -1.21 -11.12
CA GLY A 60 -0.45 -1.67 -12.47
C GLY A 60 -0.56 -3.19 -12.56
N LEU A 61 0.23 -3.93 -11.77
CA LEU A 61 0.16 -5.39 -11.72
C LEU A 61 -1.13 -5.92 -11.08
N VAL A 62 -1.75 -5.16 -10.18
CA VAL A 62 -2.95 -5.58 -9.42
C VAL A 62 -4.23 -5.03 -10.04
N VAL A 63 -4.21 -3.76 -10.46
CA VAL A 63 -5.42 -3.01 -10.89
C VAL A 63 -5.42 -2.75 -12.40
N GLY A 64 -4.29 -2.91 -13.09
CA GLY A 64 -4.20 -2.71 -14.53
C GLY A 64 -4.87 -3.81 -15.33
N ASP A 65 -5.08 -3.53 -16.62
CA ASP A 65 -5.69 -4.44 -17.57
C ASP A 65 -4.92 -5.75 -17.67
N SER A 66 -5.66 -6.85 -17.79
CA SER A 66 -5.03 -8.17 -17.79
C SER A 66 -4.14 -8.39 -19.01
N VAL A 67 -2.87 -8.72 -18.75
CA VAL A 67 -1.92 -9.14 -19.79
C VAL A 67 -2.40 -10.45 -20.41
N GLY A 68 -2.75 -10.41 -21.70
CA GLY A 68 -3.21 -11.58 -22.45
C GLY A 68 -4.65 -12.03 -22.13
N GLY A 69 -5.43 -11.24 -21.38
CA GLY A 69 -6.85 -11.52 -21.11
C GLY A 69 -7.14 -12.70 -20.18
N LEU A 70 -6.12 -13.27 -19.54
CA LEU A 70 -6.23 -14.44 -18.65
C LEU A 70 -6.67 -14.10 -17.22
N GLY A 71 -6.68 -12.82 -16.84
CA GLY A 71 -7.05 -12.33 -15.50
C GLY A 71 -6.01 -12.57 -14.40
N LEU A 72 -4.79 -13.03 -14.74
CA LEU A 72 -3.77 -13.44 -13.76
C LEU A 72 -2.84 -12.32 -13.32
N ILE A 73 -2.48 -11.41 -14.23
CA ILE A 73 -1.57 -10.29 -13.97
C ILE A 73 -2.03 -9.07 -14.76
N GLY A 74 -2.04 -7.90 -14.12
CA GLY A 74 -2.29 -6.62 -14.75
C GLY A 74 -1.06 -6.10 -15.50
N ASN A 75 -1.25 -5.17 -16.42
CA ASN A 75 -0.17 -4.56 -17.19
C ASN A 75 0.61 -3.56 -16.31
N PRO A 76 1.90 -3.81 -15.99
CA PRO A 76 2.69 -2.91 -15.17
C PRO A 76 2.90 -1.53 -15.80
N GLY A 77 2.81 -1.43 -17.14
CA GLY A 77 3.05 -0.19 -17.89
C GLY A 77 1.91 0.83 -17.82
N GLU A 78 0.70 0.40 -17.48
CA GLU A 78 -0.51 1.23 -17.56
C GLU A 78 -0.60 2.23 -16.39
N TRP A 79 -0.07 1.87 -15.22
CA TRP A 79 -0.12 2.69 -14.00
C TRP A 79 1.28 3.01 -13.47
N LEU A 80 2.28 3.07 -14.37
CA LEU A 80 3.66 3.42 -14.02
C LEU A 80 3.70 4.71 -13.18
N PHE A 81 4.36 4.63 -12.02
CA PHE A 81 4.51 5.75 -11.08
C PHE A 81 3.20 6.42 -10.69
N PHE A 82 2.09 5.68 -10.61
CA PHE A 82 0.77 6.21 -10.28
C PHE A 82 0.24 7.28 -11.25
N GLY A 83 0.77 7.36 -12.48
CA GLY A 83 0.46 8.44 -13.42
C GLY A 83 -1.04 8.67 -13.63
N ASN A 84 -1.78 7.60 -13.96
CA ASN A 84 -3.24 7.68 -14.15
C ASN A 84 -4.03 7.77 -12.84
N ALA A 85 -3.46 7.37 -11.70
CA ALA A 85 -4.13 7.42 -10.40
C ALA A 85 -4.24 8.85 -9.84
N MET A 86 -3.39 9.76 -10.33
CA MET A 86 -3.36 11.17 -9.95
C MET A 86 -4.32 12.04 -10.77
N ALA A 87 -5.01 11.47 -11.75
CA ALA A 87 -6.01 12.19 -12.55
C ALA A 87 -7.23 12.56 -11.68
N ASP A 88 -7.67 13.81 -11.77
CA ASP A 88 -8.87 14.29 -11.07
C ASP A 88 -10.13 14.02 -11.91
N ASP A 89 -10.51 12.74 -11.99
CA ASP A 89 -11.68 12.25 -12.73
C ASP A 89 -12.89 11.94 -11.82
N GLY A 90 -12.77 12.22 -10.51
CA GLY A 90 -13.79 11.91 -9.51
C GLY A 90 -13.95 10.43 -9.16
N SER A 91 -13.14 9.54 -9.73
CA SER A 91 -13.10 8.09 -9.43
C SER A 91 -12.50 7.80 -8.05
N GLY A 92 -11.61 8.69 -7.59
CA GLY A 92 -10.84 8.49 -6.36
C GLY A 92 -9.80 7.38 -6.45
N ALA A 93 -9.31 7.09 -7.66
CA ALA A 93 -8.23 6.13 -7.89
C ALA A 93 -7.02 6.36 -6.97
N ALA A 94 -6.64 7.61 -6.69
CA ALA A 94 -5.58 7.94 -5.74
C ALA A 94 -5.85 7.42 -4.32
N LEU A 95 -7.09 7.57 -3.81
CA LEU A 95 -7.47 7.12 -2.46
C LEU A 95 -7.47 5.59 -2.36
N TRP A 96 -8.02 4.92 -3.38
CA TRP A 96 -7.99 3.46 -3.45
C TRP A 96 -6.57 2.93 -3.61
N GLY A 97 -5.74 3.58 -4.44
CA GLY A 97 -4.33 3.25 -4.60
C GLY A 97 -3.56 3.40 -3.29
N ALA A 98 -3.81 4.47 -2.53
CA ALA A 98 -3.21 4.68 -1.21
C ALA A 98 -3.64 3.61 -0.20
N PHE A 99 -4.91 3.20 -0.21
CA PHE A 99 -5.38 2.09 0.61
C PHE A 99 -4.69 0.77 0.24
N ASN A 100 -4.58 0.45 -1.05
CA ASN A 100 -3.94 -0.80 -1.50
C ASN A 100 -2.44 -0.86 -1.17
N ILE A 101 -1.72 0.27 -1.20
CA ILE A 101 -0.31 0.34 -0.79
C ILE A 101 -0.12 -0.19 0.64
N LEU A 102 -1.04 0.11 1.55
CA LEU A 102 -0.95 -0.32 2.95
C LEU A 102 -1.09 -1.84 3.15
N PHE A 103 -1.51 -2.59 2.13
CA PHE A 103 -1.54 -4.05 2.18
C PHE A 103 -0.36 -4.70 1.45
N ALA A 104 0.41 -3.92 0.70
CA ALA A 104 1.60 -4.38 0.00
C ALA A 104 2.87 -4.32 0.88
N GLY A 105 2.87 -3.46 1.91
CA GLY A 105 3.97 -3.24 2.84
C GLY A 105 4.02 -4.18 4.04
#